data_AF-A0AA35U738-F1
#
_entry.id   AF-A0AA35U738-F1
#
_cell.length_a   1.000
_cell.length_b   1.000
_cell.length_c   1.000
_cell.angle_alpha   90.00
_cell.angle_beta   90.00
_cell.angle_gamma   90.00
#
_symmetry.space_group_name_H-M   'P 1'
#
loop_
_entity.id
_entity.type
_entity.pdbx_description
1 polymer ?
#
loop_
_entity_poly.entity_id
_entity_poly.type
_entity_poly.pdbx_seq_one_letter_code
_entity_poly.pdbx_strand_id
1 'polypeptide(L)'
;MWCLIGCAIGDMGTILYFQLSGIEAPVLFIMTLAIFNGLLTSIMLETIILLKQMGFANALKTALGMSLISMVSMEVAMNLVDYLMTGGAELNPVVVPVMLLAGFITPLPYNYWRLKALGKACH
;
A
#
# COMPACT_ATOMS: atom_id res chain seq x y z
N MET A 1 10.15 -0.22 5.23
CA MET A 1 9.68 -1.59 4.91
C MET A 1 8.39 -1.96 5.63
N TRP A 2 8.09 -1.40 6.80
CA TRP A 2 6.86 -1.70 7.53
C TRP A 2 5.58 -1.27 6.80
N CYS A 3 5.59 -0.13 6.10
CA CYS A 3 4.48 0.27 5.23
C CYS A 3 4.17 -0.75 4.13
N LEU A 4 5.18 -1.30 3.44
CA LEU A 4 4.96 -2.27 2.35
C LEU A 4 4.20 -3.50 2.87
N ILE A 5 4.59 -3.99 4.05
CA ILE A 5 3.94 -5.12 4.71
C ILE A 5 2.51 -4.75 5.12
N GLY A 6 2.31 -3.57 5.70
CA GLY A 6 0.98 -3.09 6.10
C GLY A 6 0.02 -2.93 4.92
N CYS A 7 0.45 -2.30 3.83
CA CYS A 7 -0.32 -2.15 2.59
C CYS A 7 -0.65 -3.52 1.99
N ALA A 8 0.36 -4.38 1.83
CA ALA A 8 0.19 -5.73 1.29
C ALA A 8 -0.86 -6.56 2.04
N ILE A 9 -0.90 -6.47 3.38
CA ILE A 9 -1.89 -7.16 4.21
C ILE A 9 -3.31 -6.63 3.94
N GLY A 10 -3.48 -5.31 3.85
CA GLY A 10 -4.80 -4.70 3.62
C GLY A 10 -5.32 -4.92 2.21
N ASP A 11 -4.44 -4.81 1.20
CA ASP A 11 -4.75 -5.02 -0.22
C ASP A 11 -5.16 -6.48 -0.47
N MET A 12 -4.30 -7.44 -0.09
CA MET A 12 -4.61 -8.87 -0.19
C MET A 12 -5.83 -9.28 0.64
N GLY A 13 -5.98 -8.73 1.86
CA GLY A 13 -7.11 -9.02 2.72
C GLY A 13 -8.44 -8.57 2.12
N THR A 14 -8.45 -7.40 1.46
CA THR A 14 -9.64 -6.87 0.79
C THR A 14 -10.00 -7.70 -0.43
N ILE A 15 -9.03 -8.00 -1.31
CA ILE A 15 -9.28 -8.80 -2.52
C ILE A 15 -9.72 -10.23 -2.14
N LEU A 16 -9.07 -10.86 -1.15
CA LEU A 16 -9.43 -12.19 -0.68
C LEU A 16 -10.85 -12.22 -0.09
N TYR A 17 -11.24 -11.18 0.65
CA TYR A 17 -12.60 -11.07 1.20
C TYR A 17 -13.67 -11.04 0.11
N PHE A 18 -13.43 -10.28 -0.97
CA PHE A 18 -14.35 -10.23 -2.11
C PHE A 18 -14.39 -11.55 -2.88
N GLN A 19 -13.24 -12.23 -3.04
CA GLN A 19 -13.18 -13.56 -3.64
C GLN A 19 -13.95 -14.62 -2.84
N LEU A 20 -13.81 -14.63 -1.51
CA LEU A 20 -14.50 -15.60 -0.65
C LEU A 20 -16.00 -15.32 -0.51
N SER A 21 -16.38 -14.04 -0.57
CA SER A 21 -17.78 -13.63 -0.43
C SER A 21 -18.58 -13.79 -1.73
N GLY A 22 -17.92 -13.98 -2.88
CA GLY A 22 -18.56 -14.13 -4.18
C GLY A 22 -19.39 -12.91 -4.60
N ILE A 23 -19.09 -11.72 -4.06
CA ILE A 23 -19.81 -10.49 -4.37
C ILE A 23 -19.25 -9.95 -5.69
N GLU A 24 -20.07 -9.98 -6.73
CA GLU A 24 -19.78 -9.32 -8.01
C GLU A 24 -19.89 -7.79 -7.84
N ALA A 25 -18.81 -7.19 -7.34
CA ALA A 25 -18.66 -5.74 -7.29
C ALA A 25 -17.82 -5.26 -8.49
N PRO A 26 -18.00 -4.00 -8.95
CA PRO A 26 -17.12 -3.43 -9.97
C PRO A 26 -15.66 -3.47 -9.50
N VAL A 27 -14.74 -3.89 -10.38
CA VAL A 27 -13.31 -4.02 -10.06
C VAL A 27 -12.73 -2.72 -9.48
N LEU A 28 -13.12 -1.57 -10.04
CA LEU A 28 -12.77 -0.24 -9.54
C LEU A 28 -13.19 0.00 -8.07
N PHE A 29 -14.33 -0.56 -7.64
CA PHE A 29 -14.81 -0.44 -6.27
C PHE A 29 -13.96 -1.27 -5.32
N ILE A 30 -13.62 -2.50 -5.71
CA ILE A 30 -12.76 -3.40 -4.93
C ILE A 30 -11.37 -2.78 -4.79
N MET A 31 -10.77 -2.30 -5.88
CA MET A 31 -9.46 -1.63 -5.86
C MET A 31 -9.48 -0.40 -4.95
N THR A 32 -10.49 0.46 -5.04
CA THR A 32 -10.56 1.68 -4.20
C THR A 32 -10.65 1.32 -2.71
N LEU A 33 -11.41 0.28 -2.36
CA LEU A 33 -11.48 -0.23 -1.00
C LEU A 33 -10.16 -0.85 -0.55
N ALA A 34 -9.48 -1.58 -1.44
CA ALA A 34 -8.21 -2.23 -1.16
C ALA A 34 -7.12 -1.18 -0.88
N ILE A 35 -7.06 -0.11 -1.67
CA ILE A 35 -6.20 1.06 -1.43
C ILE A 35 -6.51 1.70 -0.07
N PHE A 36 -7.79 1.95 0.23
CA PHE A 36 -8.17 2.57 1.49
C PHE A 36 -7.79 1.71 2.70
N ASN A 37 -8.07 0.42 2.65
CA ASN A 37 -7.75 -0.53 3.72
C ASN A 37 -6.24 -0.74 3.85
N GLY A 38 -5.50 -0.86 2.75
CA GLY A 38 -4.05 -0.99 2.74
C GLY A 38 -3.33 0.23 3.30
N LEU A 39 -3.80 1.43 2.97
CA LEU A 39 -3.30 2.67 3.60
C LEU A 39 -3.61 2.70 5.10
N LEU A 40 -4.82 2.33 5.50
CA LEU A 40 -5.22 2.35 6.90
C LEU A 40 -4.39 1.36 7.74
N THR A 41 -4.22 0.13 7.27
CA THR A 41 -3.42 -0.89 7.96
C THR A 41 -1.94 -0.50 8.03
N SER A 42 -1.40 0.10 6.96
CA SER A 42 -0.05 0.65 6.95
C SER A 42 0.13 1.77 7.98
N ILE A 43 -0.74 2.79 7.97
CA ILE A 43 -0.66 3.92 8.90
C ILE A 43 -0.82 3.45 10.35
N MET A 44 -1.73 2.50 10.62
CA MET A 44 -1.90 1.93 11.95
C MET A 44 -0.63 1.20 12.41
N LEU A 45 -0.04 0.36 11.55
CA LEU A 45 1.15 -0.41 11.87
C LEU A 45 2.38 0.50 12.10
N GLU A 46 2.57 1.50 11.25
CA GLU A 46 3.63 2.50 11.42
C GLU A 46 3.42 3.36 12.67
N THR A 47 2.18 3.77 12.96
CA THR A 47 1.87 4.54 14.18
C THR A 47 2.15 3.71 15.43
N ILE A 48 1.80 2.42 15.47
CA ILE A 48 2.07 1.53 16.61
C ILE A 48 3.58 1.34 16.83
N ILE A 49 4.36 1.24 15.75
CA ILE A 49 5.82 1.13 15.85
C ILE A 49 6.43 2.45 16.33
N LEU A 50 6.04 3.57 15.74
CA LEU A 50 6.54 4.90 16.08
C LEU A 50 6.12 5.35 17.49
N LEU A 51 4.98 4.88 17.99
CA LEU A 51 4.54 5.10 19.37
C LEU A 51 5.54 4.60 20.42
N LYS A 52 6.36 3.61 20.09
CA LYS A 52 7.43 3.13 20.98
C LYS A 52 8.62 4.09 21.07
N GLN A 53 8.71 5.07 20.17
CA GLN A 53 9.84 5.99 20.06
C GLN A 53 9.45 7.46 20.28
N MET A 54 8.17 7.81 20.07
CA MET A 54 7.66 9.18 20.17
C MET A 54 6.20 9.21 20.65
N GLY A 55 5.77 10.34 21.22
CA GLY A 55 4.38 10.50 21.67
C GLY A 55 3.34 10.42 20.53
N PHE A 56 2.11 10.02 20.87
CA PHE A 56 1.02 9.71 19.92
C PHE A 56 0.81 10.76 18.81
N ALA A 57 0.76 12.04 19.17
CA ALA A 57 0.55 13.12 18.20
C ALA A 57 1.70 13.27 17.19
N ASN A 58 2.94 13.00 17.61
CA ASN A 58 4.12 13.09 16.74
C ASN A 58 4.26 11.82 15.88
N ALA A 59 3.94 10.65 16.43
CA ALA A 59 3.91 9.40 15.69
C ALA A 59 2.90 9.46 14.53
N LEU A 60 1.68 9.95 14.78
CA LEU A 60 0.65 10.09 13.76
C LEU A 60 1.03 11.13 12.69
N LYS A 61 1.57 12.29 13.08
CA LYS A 61 2.07 13.30 12.13
C LYS A 61 3.20 12.76 11.26
N THR A 62 4.06 11.92 11.84
CA THR A 62 5.19 11.32 11.12
C THR A 62 4.72 10.25 10.14
N ALA A 63 3.84 9.34 10.58
CA ALA A 63 3.24 8.31 9.73
C ALA A 63 2.46 8.91 8.55
N LEU A 64 1.67 9.96 8.80
CA LEU A 64 0.94 10.67 7.74
C LEU A 64 1.85 11.53 6.85
N GLY A 65 2.88 12.15 7.42
CA GLY A 65 3.72 13.14 6.73
C GLY A 65 4.89 12.57 5.92
N MET A 66 5.32 11.34 6.18
CA MET A 66 6.54 10.80 5.56
C MET A 66 6.33 10.00 4.28
N SER A 67 5.13 9.59 3.92
CA SER A 67 5.01 8.66 2.78
C SER A 67 3.65 8.60 2.08
N LEU A 68 2.66 9.44 2.39
CA LEU A 68 1.29 9.26 1.87
C LEU A 68 1.22 9.21 0.33
N ILE A 69 2.01 10.03 -0.35
CA ILE A 69 2.11 10.03 -1.83
C ILE A 69 2.76 8.74 -2.35
N SER A 70 3.86 8.29 -1.73
CA SER A 70 4.54 7.06 -2.09
C SER A 70 3.67 5.83 -1.82
N MET A 71 2.91 5.83 -0.72
CA MET A 71 1.97 4.75 -0.37
C MET A 71 0.83 4.64 -1.37
N VAL A 72 0.20 5.77 -1.73
CA VAL A 72 -0.83 5.80 -2.77
C VAL A 72 -0.26 5.32 -4.11
N SER A 73 0.94 5.76 -4.49
CA SER A 73 1.56 5.34 -5.75
C SER A 73 1.83 3.83 -5.80
N MET A 74 2.26 3.25 -4.68
CA MET A 74 2.49 1.82 -4.53
C MET A 74 1.18 1.03 -4.67
N GLU A 75 0.15 1.43 -3.92
CA GLU A 75 -1.19 0.82 -3.94
C GLU A 75 -1.84 0.86 -5.32
N VAL A 76 -1.74 1.99 -6.02
CA VAL A 76 -2.24 2.11 -7.39
C VAL A 76 -1.48 1.19 -8.35
N ALA A 77 -0.15 1.07 -8.20
CA ALA A 77 0.65 0.18 -9.05
C ALA A 77 0.36 -1.30 -8.81
N MET A 78 0.18 -1.71 -7.55
CA MET A 78 -0.18 -3.11 -7.21
C MET A 78 -1.54 -3.48 -7.80
N ASN A 79 -2.54 -2.63 -7.57
CA ASN A 79 -3.88 -2.81 -8.12
C ASN A 79 -3.90 -2.78 -9.66
N LEU A 80 -3.11 -1.91 -10.30
CA LEU A 80 -3.02 -1.86 -11.76
C LEU A 80 -2.38 -3.14 -12.34
N VAL A 81 -1.34 -3.67 -11.70
CA VAL A 81 -0.70 -4.92 -12.12
C VAL A 81 -1.65 -6.10 -11.96
N ASP A 82 -2.41 -6.15 -10.87
CA ASP A 82 -3.44 -7.18 -10.68
C ASP A 82 -4.47 -7.11 -11.82
N TYR A 83 -5.05 -5.93 -12.06
CA TYR A 83 -6.02 -5.72 -13.14
C TYR A 83 -5.49 -6.10 -14.53
N LEU A 84 -4.23 -5.75 -14.85
CA LEU A 84 -3.62 -6.07 -16.15
C LEU A 84 -3.33 -7.56 -16.32
N MET A 85 -3.04 -8.28 -15.23
CA MET A 85 -2.66 -9.69 -15.28
C MET A 85 -3.83 -10.67 -15.14
N THR A 86 -4.83 -10.33 -14.34
CA THR A 86 -6.00 -11.22 -14.11
C THR A 86 -7.25 -10.77 -14.85
N GLY A 87 -7.27 -9.54 -15.40
CA GLY A 87 -8.45 -8.97 -16.05
C GLY A 87 -9.57 -8.59 -15.07
N GLY A 88 -9.31 -8.70 -13.77
CA GLY A 88 -10.25 -8.48 -12.67
C GLY A 88 -9.52 -8.20 -11.36
N ALA A 89 -10.22 -8.27 -10.23
CA ALA A 89 -9.63 -8.24 -8.88
C ALA A 89 -9.55 -9.69 -8.36
N GLU A 90 -8.58 -10.46 -8.85
CA GLU A 90 -8.41 -11.86 -8.48
C GLU A 90 -6.99 -12.15 -8.01
N LEU A 91 -6.85 -12.60 -6.76
CA LEU A 91 -5.58 -13.11 -6.26
C LEU A 91 -5.25 -14.45 -6.89
N ASN A 92 -4.26 -14.45 -7.79
CA ASN A 92 -3.58 -15.66 -8.26
C ASN A 92 -2.19 -15.75 -7.61
N PRO A 93 -1.77 -16.92 -7.08
CA PRO A 93 -0.45 -17.09 -6.47
C PRO A 93 0.73 -16.70 -7.38
N VAL A 94 0.55 -16.66 -8.70
CA VAL A 94 1.57 -16.16 -9.66
C VAL A 94 1.61 -14.64 -9.73
N VAL A 95 0.48 -13.96 -9.53
CA VAL A 95 0.34 -12.51 -9.65
C VAL A 95 0.78 -11.80 -8.37
N VAL A 96 0.56 -12.43 -7.20
CA VAL A 96 0.99 -11.93 -5.88
C VAL A 96 2.46 -11.48 -5.81
N PRO A 97 3.46 -12.27 -6.25
CA PRO A 97 4.85 -11.80 -6.24
C PRO A 97 5.10 -10.64 -7.22
N VAL A 98 4.41 -10.61 -8.36
CA VAL A 98 4.56 -9.56 -9.38
C VAL A 98 3.97 -8.23 -8.90
N MET A 99 2.77 -8.26 -8.30
CA MET A 99 2.16 -7.06 -7.71
C MET A 99 3.04 -6.51 -6.58
N LEU A 100 3.56 -7.36 -5.68
CA LEU A 100 4.42 -6.91 -4.58
C LEU A 100 5.73 -6.29 -5.07
N LEU A 101 6.33 -6.84 -6.13
CA LEU A 101 7.51 -6.25 -6.77
C LEU A 101 7.21 -4.89 -7.39
N ALA A 102 6.08 -4.75 -8.09
CA ALA A 102 5.65 -3.46 -8.64
C ALA A 102 5.37 -2.43 -7.54
N GLY A 103 4.73 -2.84 -6.44
CA GLY A 103 4.52 -2.02 -5.26
C GLY A 103 5.82 -1.57 -4.60
N PHE A 104 6.85 -2.42 -4.59
CA PHE A 104 8.17 -2.06 -4.06
C PHE A 104 8.96 -1.12 -4.98
N ILE A 105 8.86 -1.32 -6.30
CA ILE A 105 9.63 -0.54 -7.29
C ILE A 105 9.05 0.86 -7.47
N THR A 106 7.73 1.01 -7.50
CA THR A 106 7.03 2.29 -7.78
C THR A 106 7.43 3.46 -6.86
N PRO A 107 7.57 3.31 -5.53
CA PRO A 107 7.96 4.41 -4.67
C PRO A 107 9.45 4.77 -4.76
N LEU A 108 10.31 3.92 -5.33
CA LEU A 108 11.75 4.17 -5.46
C LEU A 108 12.09 5.43 -6.28
N PRO A 109 11.59 5.63 -7.53
CA PRO A 109 11.91 6.82 -8.32
C PRO A 109 11.42 8.11 -7.65
N TYR A 110 10.24 8.10 -7.03
CA TYR A 110 9.73 9.25 -6.28
C TYR A 110 10.58 9.55 -5.04
N ASN A 111 10.92 8.52 -4.25
CA ASN A 111 11.78 8.68 -3.09
C ASN A 111 13.19 9.14 -3.48
N TYR A 112 13.74 8.65 -4.60
CA TYR A 112 15.05 9.06 -5.12
C TYR A 112 15.05 10.53 -5.59
N TRP A 113 14.02 10.97 -6.31
CA TRP A 113 13.87 12.37 -6.69
C TRP A 113 13.75 13.28 -5.48
N ARG A 114 12.93 12.89 -4.48
CA ARG A 114 12.75 13.62 -3.23
C ARG A 114 14.04 13.74 -2.43
N LEU A 115 14.83 12.67 -2.37
CA LEU A 115 16.17 12.67 -1.75
C LEU A 115 17.11 13.65 -2.46
N LYS A 116 17.15 13.64 -3.79
CA LYS A 116 18.03 14.50 -4.58
C LYS A 116 17.61 15.98 -4.55
N ALA A 117 16.31 16.27 -4.51
CA ALA A 117 15.78 17.63 -4.54
C ALA A 117 15.64 18.27 -3.15
N LEU A 118 15.30 17.48 -2.11
CA LEU A 118 14.95 17.99 -0.78
C LEU A 118 15.86 17.49 0.34
N GLY A 119 16.80 16.58 0.05
CA GLY A 119 17.72 16.02 1.06
C GLY A 119 17.05 15.21 2.16
N LYS A 120 15.77 14.83 2.00
CA LYS A 120 15.00 14.10 3.01
C LYS A 120 14.80 12.64 2.60
N ALA A 121 15.40 11.73 3.37
CA ALA A 121 15.12 10.29 3.28
C ALA A 121 13.80 9.96 3.99
N CYS A 122 13.05 9.00 3.46
CA CYS A 122 11.86 8.44 4.13
C CYS A 122 12.22 7.23 5.03
N HIS A 123 13.45 7.16 5.53
CA HIS A 123 13.97 6.02 6.30
C HIS A 123 14.17 6.35 7.77
#